data_AF-A0A285J5P2-F1
#
_entry.id   AF-A0A285J5P2-F1
#
_cell.length_a   1.000
_cell.length_b   1.000
_cell.length_c   1.000
_cell.angle_alpha   90.00
_cell.angle_beta   90.00
_cell.angle_gamma   90.00
#
_symmetry.space_group_name_H-M   'P 1'
#
loop_
_entity.id
_entity.type
_entity.pdbx_description
1 polymer ?
#
loop_
_entity_poly.entity_id
_entity_poly.type
_entity_poly.pdbx_seq_one_letter_code
_entity_poly.pdbx_strand_id
1 'polypeptide(L)'
;MRRHSGRWVVAAVFGLVALGCARPGAGDGDSSPLVTATPSPPASAASLPPDGADAQAQPPGDGAPHQAENNGWKQRHDLTAEEQRTGDALAARIRPKLTALRSAGDFAPASTQRALLSLGLDADQVQVTTMRAPIGESAPPPGAVFAVHFPEAGCVIGDVRPERLQIEVTGAAAEFGCLEPFSH
;
A
#
# COMPACT_ATOMS: atom_id res chain seq x y z
N MET A 1 -47.95 -0.58 -26.87
CA MET A 1 -48.73 -1.28 -25.81
C MET A 1 -48.01 -1.08 -24.48
N ARG A 2 -48.35 -0.02 -23.74
CA ARG A 2 -49.06 0.00 -22.43
C ARG A 2 -48.44 -0.84 -21.29
N ARG A 3 -47.78 -0.11 -20.35
CA ARG A 3 -47.82 -0.11 -18.87
C ARG A 3 -47.53 -1.47 -18.16
N HIS A 4 -46.66 -1.53 -17.15
CA HIS A 4 -47.01 -1.06 -15.81
C HIS A 4 -45.84 -0.51 -14.97
N SER A 5 -46.15 0.63 -14.37
CA SER A 5 -45.44 1.30 -13.29
C SER A 5 -45.72 0.58 -11.96
N GLY A 6 -44.69 0.33 -11.16
CA GLY A 6 -44.82 -0.13 -9.78
C GLY A 6 -44.04 0.80 -8.84
N ARG A 7 -44.73 1.80 -8.29
CA ARG A 7 -44.25 2.65 -7.19
C ARG A 7 -44.65 1.97 -5.88
N TRP A 8 -43.71 1.74 -4.98
CA TRP A 8 -43.99 1.52 -3.56
C TRP A 8 -43.16 2.50 -2.74
N VAL A 9 -43.83 3.19 -1.84
CA VAL A 9 -43.38 4.34 -1.07
C VAL A 9 -43.64 4.03 0.41
N VAL A 10 -42.59 4.22 1.21
CA VAL A 10 -42.54 4.64 2.63
C VAL A 10 -42.88 3.63 3.73
N ALA A 11 -41.94 3.46 4.67
CA ALA A 11 -42.11 3.86 6.08
C ALA A 11 -40.75 3.90 6.81
N ALA A 12 -40.45 5.05 7.42
CA ALA A 12 -39.29 5.31 8.26
C ALA A 12 -39.61 5.04 9.74
N VAL A 13 -38.62 4.63 10.53
CA VAL A 13 -38.67 4.78 12.00
C VAL A 13 -37.32 5.32 12.48
N PHE A 14 -37.41 6.51 13.09
CA PHE A 14 -36.36 7.23 13.80
C PHE A 14 -36.08 6.56 15.15
N GLY A 15 -34.80 6.28 15.45
CA GLY A 15 -34.33 5.90 16.78
C GLY A 15 -33.44 7.00 17.37
N LEU A 16 -33.78 7.44 18.58
CA LEU A 16 -33.22 8.58 19.29
C LEU A 16 -31.70 8.51 19.58
N VAL A 17 -31.12 9.71 19.60
CA VAL A 17 -29.77 10.07 20.06
C VAL A 17 -29.69 10.07 21.59
N ALA A 18 -28.59 9.57 22.15
CA ALA A 18 -28.12 9.92 23.49
C ALA A 18 -26.69 10.46 23.43
N LEU A 19 -26.56 11.74 23.79
CA LEU A 19 -25.32 12.49 24.03
C LEU A 19 -24.59 11.96 25.27
N GLY A 20 -23.27 11.84 25.20
CA GLY A 20 -22.39 11.71 26.37
C GLY A 20 -21.09 12.46 26.15
N CYS A 21 -21.00 13.67 26.70
CA CYS A 21 -19.80 14.51 26.69
C CYS A 21 -18.94 14.24 27.94
N ALA A 22 -17.63 14.05 27.78
CA ALA A 22 -16.63 14.42 28.79
C ALA A 22 -15.20 14.49 28.20
N ARG A 23 -14.63 15.70 28.25
CA ARG A 23 -13.20 16.10 28.24
C ARG A 23 -13.12 17.34 29.16
N PRO A 24 -11.98 17.81 29.69
CA PRO A 24 -10.58 17.36 29.62
C PRO A 24 -9.85 17.30 31.00
N GLY A 25 -8.70 16.63 31.09
CA GLY A 25 -7.66 16.92 32.09
C GLY A 25 -6.39 17.29 31.32
N ALA A 26 -5.95 18.56 31.34
CA ALA A 26 -4.88 19.06 32.21
C ALA A 26 -3.63 18.16 32.08
N GLY A 27 -2.58 18.48 31.33
CA GLY A 27 -2.04 19.80 31.01
C GLY A 27 -1.07 20.24 32.10
N ASP A 28 -0.01 19.48 32.33
CA ASP A 28 1.16 19.95 33.07
C ASP A 28 2.37 19.90 32.13
N GLY A 29 2.69 21.09 31.61
CA GLY A 29 4.03 21.38 31.15
C GLY A 29 4.89 21.63 32.37
N ASP A 30 6.02 20.92 32.46
CA ASP A 30 7.14 21.38 33.26
C ASP A 30 8.33 21.65 32.35
N SER A 31 8.97 22.77 32.63
CA SER A 31 10.01 23.40 31.83
C SER A 31 11.39 23.01 32.35
N SER A 32 12.37 22.82 31.46
CA SER A 32 13.77 23.29 31.57
C SER A 32 14.78 22.37 30.85
N PRO A 33 16.01 22.81 30.53
CA PRO A 33 16.48 24.18 30.30
C PRO A 33 17.16 24.37 28.91
N LEU A 34 17.39 25.64 28.56
CA LEU A 34 18.39 26.05 27.57
C LEU A 34 19.73 25.34 27.82
N VAL A 35 20.29 24.70 26.79
CA VAL A 35 21.72 24.39 26.74
C VAL A 35 22.34 25.05 25.51
N THR A 36 22.93 26.20 25.80
CA THR A 36 24.15 26.81 25.24
C THR A 36 24.80 26.10 24.05
N ALA A 37 24.84 26.82 22.93
CA ALA A 37 25.66 26.52 21.75
C ALA A 37 27.18 26.65 22.03
N THR A 38 27.99 26.15 21.07
CA THR A 38 29.41 26.50 20.71
C THR A 38 30.36 25.28 20.78
N PRO A 39 31.40 25.12 19.91
CA PRO A 39 31.49 25.21 18.45
C PRO A 39 32.11 23.94 17.79
N SER A 40 32.07 23.84 16.47
CA SER A 40 32.78 22.81 15.66
C SER A 40 34.30 23.04 15.54
N PRO A 41 35.10 21.97 15.34
CA PRO A 41 36.35 22.04 14.58
C PRO A 41 36.28 21.29 13.22
N PRO A 42 37.20 21.56 12.26
CA PRO A 42 36.99 21.29 10.84
C PRO A 42 37.65 20.00 10.28
N ALA A 43 37.01 19.51 9.20
CA ALA A 43 37.50 18.84 7.98
C ALA A 43 38.72 17.88 8.00
N SER A 44 38.50 16.64 7.53
CA SER A 44 38.99 16.13 6.23
C SER A 44 39.20 14.61 6.25
N ALA A 45 38.57 13.90 5.31
CA ALA A 45 39.21 12.97 4.36
C ALA A 45 38.18 11.97 3.81
N ALA A 46 38.17 11.87 2.49
CA ALA A 46 37.27 11.06 1.68
C ALA A 46 37.44 9.55 1.90
N SER A 47 36.34 8.81 1.73
CA SER A 47 36.34 7.43 1.23
C SER A 47 35.00 7.16 0.54
N LEU A 48 35.02 6.99 -0.78
CA LEU A 48 33.99 6.32 -1.58
C LEU A 48 34.49 4.88 -1.85
N PRO A 49 33.66 3.92 -2.33
CA PRO A 49 32.25 3.56 -2.07
C PRO A 49 32.16 2.02 -1.70
N PRO A 50 31.00 1.32 -1.66
CA PRO A 50 30.34 0.85 -2.89
C PRO A 50 28.81 0.82 -2.86
N ASP A 51 28.28 0.52 -4.04
CA ASP A 51 26.91 0.43 -4.50
C ASP A 51 25.92 -0.37 -3.63
N GLY A 52 24.67 0.11 -3.64
CA GLY A 52 23.50 -0.73 -3.87
C GLY A 52 23.15 -1.76 -2.80
N ALA A 53 22.51 -1.31 -1.72
CA ALA A 53 21.39 -2.01 -1.09
C ALA A 53 20.82 -1.11 0.01
N ASP A 54 19.67 -0.47 -0.24
CA ASP A 54 18.82 0.06 0.83
C ASP A 54 18.14 -1.11 1.58
N ALA A 55 18.94 -2.04 2.09
CA ALA A 55 18.52 -2.85 3.22
C ALA A 55 18.71 -1.95 4.44
N GLN A 56 17.63 -1.35 4.95
CA GLN A 56 17.69 -0.75 6.28
C GLN A 56 18.13 -1.85 7.25
N ALA A 57 19.41 -1.83 7.61
CA ALA A 57 19.94 -2.70 8.65
C ALA A 57 19.15 -2.38 9.92
N GLN A 58 18.24 -3.27 10.30
CA GLN A 58 17.52 -3.20 11.55
C GLN A 58 18.59 -3.07 12.66
N PRO A 59 18.52 -2.06 13.54
CA PRO A 59 19.45 -1.96 14.66
C PRO A 59 19.39 -3.28 15.45
N PRO A 60 20.53 -3.80 15.96
CA PRO A 60 20.54 -5.03 16.73
C PRO A 60 19.70 -4.81 17.99
N GLY A 61 18.46 -5.30 17.95
CA GLY A 61 17.52 -5.28 19.05
C GLY A 61 17.16 -6.72 19.38
N ASP A 62 17.02 -6.99 20.67
CA ASP A 62 16.54 -8.25 21.22
C ASP A 62 15.09 -8.49 20.78
N GLY A 63 14.90 -8.87 19.51
CA GLY A 63 13.61 -9.31 19.01
C GLY A 63 13.07 -10.40 19.92
N ALA A 64 11.75 -10.42 20.14
CA ALA A 64 11.12 -11.48 20.90
C ALA A 64 11.61 -12.87 20.42
N PRO A 65 11.68 -13.87 21.30
CA PRO A 65 12.02 -15.22 20.88
C PRO A 65 11.15 -15.65 19.68
N HIS A 66 11.77 -16.26 18.68
CA HIS A 66 11.13 -16.75 17.45
C HIS A 66 10.58 -15.69 16.46
N GLN A 67 11.00 -14.43 16.53
CA GLN A 67 10.50 -13.39 15.61
C GLN A 67 10.79 -13.69 14.13
N ALA A 68 11.95 -14.25 13.80
CA ALA A 68 12.30 -14.55 12.41
C ALA A 68 11.41 -15.67 11.86
N GLU A 69 11.18 -16.71 12.65
CA GLU A 69 10.33 -17.85 12.33
C GLU A 69 8.87 -17.40 12.19
N ASN A 70 8.36 -16.59 13.13
CA ASN A 70 6.98 -16.09 13.12
C ASN A 70 6.67 -15.14 11.94
N ASN A 71 7.69 -14.51 11.35
CA ASN A 71 7.53 -13.62 10.20
C ASN A 71 8.07 -14.22 8.90
N GLY A 72 8.50 -15.49 8.90
CA GLY A 72 9.04 -16.16 7.70
C GLY A 72 8.08 -16.14 6.52
N TRP A 73 6.77 -16.23 6.79
CA TRP A 73 5.71 -16.15 5.78
C TRP A 73 5.64 -14.81 5.03
N LYS A 74 6.17 -13.72 5.61
CA LYS A 74 6.24 -12.39 4.97
C LYS A 74 7.42 -12.26 4.03
N GLN A 75 8.41 -13.15 4.13
CA GLN A 75 9.61 -13.06 3.32
C GLN A 75 9.25 -13.26 1.86
N ARG A 76 9.69 -12.30 1.04
CA ARG A 76 9.51 -12.33 -0.41
C ARG A 76 10.69 -13.03 -1.05
N HIS A 77 10.44 -13.70 -2.16
CA HIS A 77 11.51 -14.27 -2.97
C HIS A 77 12.44 -13.17 -3.50
N ASP A 78 13.74 -13.41 -3.46
CA ASP A 78 14.69 -12.55 -4.16
C ASP A 78 14.53 -12.76 -5.67
N LEU A 79 14.58 -11.66 -6.43
CA LEU A 79 14.51 -11.71 -7.88
C LEU A 79 15.91 -11.91 -8.46
N THR A 80 16.03 -12.82 -9.42
CA THR A 80 17.17 -12.85 -10.33
C THR A 80 17.21 -11.60 -11.20
N ALA A 81 18.36 -11.30 -11.80
CA ALA A 81 18.50 -10.17 -12.72
C ALA A 81 17.63 -10.29 -13.99
N GLU A 82 17.21 -11.50 -14.37
CA GLU A 82 16.29 -11.73 -15.49
C GLU A 82 14.84 -11.46 -15.10
N GLU A 83 14.43 -11.93 -13.93
CA GLU A 83 13.11 -11.64 -13.36
C GLU A 83 12.92 -10.15 -13.10
N GLN A 84 13.94 -9.47 -12.53
CA GLN A 84 13.90 -8.03 -12.33
C GLN A 84 13.65 -7.28 -13.64
N ARG A 85 14.40 -7.62 -14.71
CA ARG A 85 14.21 -7.01 -16.04
C ARG A 85 12.81 -7.28 -16.62
N THR A 86 12.29 -8.49 -16.41
CA THR A 86 10.93 -8.87 -16.83
C THR A 86 9.87 -8.05 -16.10
N GLY A 87 10.01 -7.93 -14.78
CA GLY A 87 9.13 -7.12 -13.93
C GLY A 87 9.20 -5.63 -14.29
N ASP A 88 10.40 -5.09 -14.54
CA ASP A 88 10.58 -3.69 -14.94
C ASP A 88 9.91 -3.39 -16.28
N ALA A 89 10.06 -4.28 -17.26
CA ALA A 89 9.41 -4.16 -18.56
C ALA A 89 7.88 -4.20 -18.43
N LEU A 90 7.34 -5.06 -17.57
CA LEU A 90 5.91 -5.12 -17.28
C LEU A 90 5.43 -3.86 -16.56
N ALA A 91 6.15 -3.39 -15.53
CA ALA A 91 5.85 -2.16 -14.80
C ALA A 91 5.81 -0.94 -15.75
N ALA A 92 6.74 -0.87 -16.71
CA ALA A 92 6.79 0.17 -17.72
C ALA A 92 5.53 0.16 -18.64
N ARG A 93 4.97 -1.01 -18.94
CA ARG A 93 3.72 -1.15 -19.71
C ARG A 93 2.48 -0.79 -18.88
N ILE A 94 2.47 -1.12 -17.59
CA ILE A 94 1.36 -0.84 -16.66
C ILE A 94 1.24 0.66 -16.39
N ARG A 95 2.36 1.34 -16.11
CA ARG A 95 2.41 2.74 -15.69
C ARG A 95 1.56 3.70 -16.54
N PRO A 96 1.63 3.72 -17.88
CA PRO A 96 0.81 4.63 -18.68
C PRO A 96 -0.69 4.34 -18.58
N LYS A 97 -1.11 3.07 -18.45
CA LYS A 97 -2.53 2.71 -18.31
C LYS A 97 -3.12 3.24 -17.01
N LEU A 98 -2.41 3.03 -15.90
CA LEU A 98 -2.87 3.49 -14.58
C LEU A 98 -2.73 5.01 -14.41
N THR A 99 -1.76 5.62 -15.09
CA THR A 99 -1.64 7.09 -15.15
C THR A 99 -2.86 7.70 -15.84
N ALA A 100 -3.32 7.11 -16.95
CA ALA A 100 -4.52 7.57 -17.65
C ALA A 100 -5.78 7.48 -16.77
N LEU A 101 -5.94 6.39 -16.01
CA LEU A 101 -7.05 6.26 -15.03
C LEU A 101 -6.98 7.35 -13.97
N ARG A 102 -5.80 7.56 -13.36
CA ARG A 102 -5.58 8.61 -12.35
C ARG A 102 -5.87 10.00 -12.91
N SER A 103 -5.41 10.30 -14.12
CA SER A 103 -5.68 11.59 -14.79
C SER A 103 -7.16 11.80 -15.10
N ALA A 104 -7.93 10.72 -15.33
CA ALA A 104 -9.37 10.76 -15.51
C ALA A 104 -10.16 10.81 -14.18
N GLY A 105 -9.49 10.68 -13.03
CA GLY A 105 -10.14 10.58 -11.73
C GLY A 105 -10.85 9.24 -11.50
N ASP A 106 -10.52 8.20 -12.26
CA ASP A 106 -11.09 6.87 -12.12
C ASP A 106 -10.20 6.00 -11.22
N PHE A 107 -10.68 5.75 -10.00
CA PHE A 107 -9.97 5.01 -8.95
C PHE A 107 -10.64 3.67 -8.62
N ALA A 108 -11.61 3.23 -9.42
CA ALA A 108 -12.38 2.03 -9.13
C ALA A 108 -11.52 0.76 -9.38
N PRO A 109 -11.55 -0.24 -8.48
CA PRO A 109 -10.88 -1.53 -8.69
C PRO A 109 -11.22 -2.18 -10.03
N ALA A 110 -12.50 -2.14 -10.43
CA ALA A 110 -12.94 -2.71 -11.70
C ALA A 110 -12.31 -2.01 -12.92
N SER A 111 -12.10 -0.69 -12.86
CA SER A 111 -11.43 0.07 -13.92
C SER A 111 -9.95 -0.26 -13.99
N THR A 112 -9.28 -0.33 -12.84
CA THR A 112 -7.89 -0.79 -12.73
C THR A 112 -7.71 -2.19 -13.31
N GLN A 113 -8.57 -3.14 -12.94
CA GLN A 113 -8.53 -4.51 -13.46
C GLN A 113 -8.69 -4.55 -14.98
N ARG A 114 -9.69 -3.85 -15.55
CA ARG A 114 -9.86 -3.76 -17.01
C ARG A 114 -8.65 -3.14 -17.70
N ALA A 115 -8.05 -2.11 -17.12
CA ALA A 115 -6.87 -1.47 -17.69
C ALA A 115 -5.66 -2.40 -17.72
N LEU A 116 -5.45 -3.20 -16.66
CA LEU A 116 -4.40 -4.23 -16.61
C LEU A 116 -4.66 -5.33 -17.64
N LEU A 117 -5.87 -5.90 -17.68
CA LEU A 117 -6.24 -6.93 -18.65
C LEU A 117 -6.13 -6.45 -20.11
N SER A 118 -6.31 -5.15 -20.37
CA SER A 118 -6.13 -4.56 -21.72
C SER A 118 -4.68 -4.66 -22.24
N LEU A 119 -3.72 -5.02 -21.39
CA LEU A 119 -2.33 -5.28 -21.76
C LEU A 119 -2.12 -6.72 -22.28
N GLY A 120 -3.17 -7.53 -22.36
CA GLY A 120 -3.08 -8.95 -22.72
C GLY A 120 -2.55 -9.83 -21.59
N LEU A 121 -2.75 -9.40 -20.34
CA LEU A 121 -2.48 -10.21 -19.15
C LEU A 121 -3.64 -11.17 -18.91
N ASP A 122 -3.32 -12.37 -18.43
CA ASP A 122 -4.33 -13.35 -18.07
C ASP A 122 -5.03 -12.95 -16.76
N ALA A 123 -6.29 -13.38 -16.62
CA ALA A 123 -7.10 -12.98 -15.47
C ALA A 123 -6.61 -13.56 -14.13
N ASP A 124 -5.95 -14.71 -14.17
CA ASP A 124 -5.34 -15.36 -13.00
C ASP A 124 -4.03 -14.69 -12.56
N GLN A 125 -3.35 -13.97 -13.46
CA GLN A 125 -2.17 -13.17 -13.13
C GLN A 125 -2.53 -11.88 -12.40
N VAL A 126 -3.74 -11.35 -12.60
CA VAL A 126 -4.15 -10.02 -12.14
C VAL A 126 -5.02 -10.09 -10.89
N GLN A 127 -4.55 -9.49 -9.81
CA GLN A 127 -5.33 -9.28 -8.58
C GLN A 127 -5.54 -7.80 -8.36
N VAL A 128 -6.78 -7.38 -8.11
CA VAL A 128 -7.12 -5.99 -7.78
C VAL A 128 -8.14 -5.96 -6.66
N THR A 129 -7.90 -5.12 -5.67
CA THR A 129 -8.79 -4.94 -4.51
C THR A 129 -8.98 -3.45 -4.19
N THR A 130 -9.97 -3.15 -3.35
CA THR A 130 -10.15 -1.81 -2.78
C THR A 130 -9.02 -1.48 -1.81
N MET A 131 -8.77 -0.19 -1.59
CA MET A 131 -7.91 0.25 -0.48
C MET A 131 -8.41 -0.31 0.86
N ARG A 132 -7.50 -0.51 1.81
CA ARG A 132 -7.86 -0.82 3.20
C ARG A 132 -8.38 0.43 3.90
N ALA A 133 -9.48 0.31 4.63
CA ALA A 133 -9.94 1.36 5.52
C ALA A 133 -8.96 1.54 6.70
N PRO A 134 -8.55 2.78 7.02
CA PRO A 134 -7.82 3.05 8.25
C PRO A 134 -8.58 2.55 9.47
N ILE A 135 -7.86 2.19 10.53
CA ILE A 135 -8.48 1.76 11.78
C ILE A 135 -9.39 2.87 12.31
N GLY A 136 -10.65 2.54 12.57
CA GLY A 136 -11.65 3.50 13.05
C GLY A 136 -12.43 4.23 11.95
N GLU A 137 -12.12 4.01 10.68
CA GLU A 137 -12.89 4.53 9.55
C GLU A 137 -13.84 3.46 8.98
N SER A 138 -15.06 3.88 8.64
CA SER A 138 -16.10 2.98 8.11
C SER A 138 -16.00 2.73 6.60
N ALA A 139 -15.23 3.56 5.89
CA ALA A 139 -15.08 3.46 4.44
C ALA A 139 -13.59 3.53 4.05
N PRO A 140 -13.17 2.71 3.08
CA PRO A 140 -11.82 2.82 2.55
C PRO A 140 -11.64 4.13 1.76
N PRO A 141 -10.41 4.67 1.72
CA PRO A 141 -10.12 5.82 0.87
C PRO A 141 -10.29 5.45 -0.61
N PRO A 142 -10.54 6.43 -1.51
CA PRO A 142 -10.59 6.18 -2.93
C PRO A 142 -9.29 5.56 -3.43
N GLY A 143 -9.40 4.47 -4.18
CA GLY A 143 -8.26 3.82 -4.80
C GLY A 143 -8.43 2.35 -5.02
N ALA A 144 -7.43 1.79 -5.69
CA ALA A 144 -7.31 0.36 -5.91
C ALA A 144 -5.86 -0.08 -5.62
N VAL A 145 -5.72 -1.20 -4.92
CA VAL A 145 -4.45 -1.92 -4.80
C VAL A 145 -4.44 -3.00 -5.87
N PHE A 146 -3.31 -3.20 -6.53
CA PHE A 146 -3.18 -4.23 -7.54
C PHE A 146 -1.89 -5.04 -7.37
N ALA A 147 -1.92 -6.25 -7.90
CA ALA A 147 -0.76 -7.05 -8.18
C ALA A 147 -0.90 -7.77 -9.51
N VAL A 148 0.21 -7.92 -10.21
CA VAL A 148 0.33 -8.74 -11.42
C VAL A 148 1.46 -9.74 -11.21
N HIS A 149 1.14 -11.03 -11.22
CA HIS A 149 2.15 -12.09 -11.24
C HIS A 149 2.81 -12.15 -12.62
N PHE A 150 4.13 -12.31 -12.63
CA PHE A 150 4.88 -12.73 -13.80
C PHE A 150 5.65 -14.03 -13.46
N PRO A 151 6.18 -14.76 -14.45
CA PRO A 151 6.65 -16.14 -14.25
C PRO A 151 7.63 -16.35 -13.07
N GLU A 152 7.66 -17.61 -12.62
CA GLU A 152 8.47 -18.18 -11.53
C GLU A 152 8.06 -17.72 -10.12
N ALA A 153 8.27 -16.46 -9.74
CA ALA A 153 7.86 -15.95 -8.44
C ALA A 153 7.72 -14.42 -8.39
N GLY A 154 7.64 -13.74 -9.53
CA GLY A 154 7.70 -12.28 -9.57
C GLY A 154 6.36 -11.57 -9.47
N CYS A 155 6.36 -10.38 -8.90
CA CYS A 155 5.20 -9.52 -8.72
C CYS A 155 5.48 -8.08 -9.17
N VAL A 156 4.56 -7.51 -9.94
CA VAL A 156 4.42 -6.05 -10.05
C VAL A 156 3.25 -5.63 -9.17
N ILE A 157 3.53 -4.96 -8.06
CA ILE A 157 2.54 -4.50 -7.10
C ILE A 157 2.42 -2.98 -7.10
N GLY A 158 1.30 -2.46 -6.60
CA GLY A 158 1.15 -1.03 -6.46
C GLY A 158 -0.24 -0.55 -6.09
N ASP A 159 -0.40 0.76 -6.11
CA ASP A 159 -1.67 1.41 -5.82
C ASP A 159 -2.00 2.62 -6.70
N VAL A 160 -3.29 2.62 -7.06
CA VAL A 160 -4.17 3.58 -7.70
C VAL A 160 -4.75 4.72 -6.87
N ARG A 161 -4.10 5.84 -6.55
CA ARG A 161 -4.72 6.87 -5.68
C ARG A 161 -4.76 8.28 -6.29
N PRO A 162 -5.66 9.16 -5.80
CA PRO A 162 -5.72 10.55 -6.27
C PRO A 162 -4.36 11.25 -6.20
N GLU A 163 -3.68 11.14 -5.07
CA GLU A 163 -2.43 11.82 -4.79
C GLU A 163 -1.21 11.14 -5.41
N ARG A 164 -1.21 9.82 -5.63
CA ARG A 164 -0.06 9.09 -6.20
C ARG A 164 -0.44 7.84 -6.99
N LEU A 165 0.47 7.47 -7.87
CA LEU A 165 0.54 6.15 -8.49
C LEU A 165 1.86 5.50 -8.06
N GLN A 166 1.78 4.41 -7.30
CA GLN A 166 2.93 3.61 -6.89
C GLN A 166 2.96 2.31 -7.68
N ILE A 167 4.14 1.92 -8.16
CA ILE A 167 4.39 0.67 -8.87
C ILE A 167 5.78 0.18 -8.45
N GLU A 168 5.86 -1.06 -8.01
CA GLU A 168 7.07 -1.70 -7.51
C GLU A 168 7.18 -3.12 -8.09
N VAL A 169 8.41 -3.55 -8.35
CA VAL A 169 8.76 -4.90 -8.78
C VAL A 169 9.39 -5.61 -7.59
N THR A 170 8.87 -6.77 -7.23
CA THR A 170 9.31 -7.52 -6.06
C THR A 170 9.01 -9.01 -6.25
N GLY A 171 9.57 -9.89 -5.42
CA GLY A 171 9.14 -11.29 -5.39
C GLY A 171 7.81 -11.49 -4.68
N ALA A 172 7.18 -12.62 -4.96
CA ALA A 172 6.03 -13.13 -4.24
C ALA A 172 6.41 -13.50 -2.81
N ALA A 173 5.49 -13.32 -1.87
CA ALA A 173 5.62 -13.86 -0.53
C ALA A 173 5.47 -15.39 -0.57
N ALA A 174 6.21 -16.09 0.28
CA ALA A 174 6.31 -17.55 0.28
C ALA A 174 4.94 -18.27 0.39
N GLU A 175 3.97 -17.70 1.11
CA GLU A 175 2.67 -18.35 1.35
C GLU A 175 1.49 -17.74 0.60
N PHE A 176 1.52 -16.43 0.31
CA PHE A 176 0.33 -15.69 -0.13
C PHE A 176 0.44 -15.04 -1.51
N GLY A 177 1.54 -15.27 -2.23
CA GLY A 177 1.74 -14.68 -3.55
C GLY A 177 2.05 -13.19 -3.46
N CYS A 178 1.49 -12.39 -4.38
CA CYS A 178 1.86 -10.97 -4.47
C CYS A 178 1.24 -10.05 -3.41
N LEU A 179 -0.04 -10.23 -3.06
CA LEU A 179 -0.75 -9.38 -2.10
C LEU A 179 -0.87 -10.09 -0.76
N GLU A 180 -0.48 -9.38 0.30
CA GLU A 180 -0.63 -9.87 1.67
C GLU A 180 -2.13 -10.03 2.01
N PRO A 181 -2.53 -11.14 2.65
CA PRO A 181 -3.91 -11.36 3.06
C PRO A 181 -4.31 -10.39 4.16
N PHE A 182 -5.61 -10.16 4.30
CA PHE A 182 -6.13 -9.42 5.44
C PHE A 182 -5.95 -10.25 6.73
N SER A 183 -5.05 -9.80 7.61
CA SER A 183 -4.91 -10.30 8.98
C SER A 183 -5.65 -9.37 9.97
N HIS A 184 -6.31 -9.98 10.96
CA HIS A 184 -7.14 -9.34 11.99
C HIS A 184 -6.40 -9.21 13.31
#